data_AF-A0A378B3C7-F1
#
_entry.id   AF-A0A378B3C7-F1
#
_cell.length_a   1.000
_cell.length_b   1.000
_cell.length_c   1.000
_cell.angle_alpha   90.00
_cell.angle_beta   90.00
_cell.angle_gamma   90.00
#
_symmetry.space_group_name_H-M   'P 1'
#
loop_
_entity.id
_entity.type
_entity.pdbx_description
1 polymer ?
#
loop_
_entity_poly.entity_id
_entity_poly.type
_entity_poly.pdbx_seq_one_letter_code
_entity_poly.pdbx_strand_id
1 'polypeptide(L)'
;MIRHEQDAFVLHGRLQGEERETAIGLTKDKQGDSKVRIDGTDGHKVAELAHLMPMQLITPEGFTLLNGGPKYRRAFLDWGCFHNEAGFFTAWSNLKRLVKQRNAALRQVSRYAQLRPWDLELIPLAEQISRWRAEYSAAIVEDMADTCQQFLPEFTLTFSFQRGWGKRDRLRGGVGAEFRARQNVNLHRPRPA
;
A
#
# COMPACT_ATOMS: atom_id res chain seq x y z
N MET A 1 -17.93 -12.70 -4.56
CA MET A 1 -17.94 -14.05 -5.17
C MET A 1 -18.97 -14.01 -6.29
N ILE A 2 -18.61 -14.37 -7.53
CA ILE A 2 -19.59 -14.45 -8.62
C ILE A 2 -20.38 -15.74 -8.41
N ARG A 3 -21.72 -15.67 -8.44
CA ARG A 3 -22.58 -16.86 -8.31
C ARG A 3 -22.29 -17.84 -9.45
N HIS A 4 -22.43 -19.14 -9.18
CA HIS A 4 -22.25 -20.18 -10.18
C HIS A 4 -23.08 -19.87 -11.43
N GLU A 5 -22.50 -20.08 -12.62
CA GLU A 5 -23.06 -19.77 -13.94
C GLU A 5 -23.29 -18.28 -14.28
N GLN A 6 -23.11 -17.32 -13.37
CA GLN A 6 -23.33 -15.90 -13.67
C GLN A 6 -22.09 -15.22 -14.24
N ASP A 7 -22.22 -14.32 -15.21
CA ASP A 7 -21.05 -13.70 -15.87
C ASP A 7 -20.40 -12.56 -15.08
N ALA A 8 -21.13 -11.99 -14.14
CA ALA A 8 -20.64 -10.93 -13.27
C ALA A 8 -21.37 -10.95 -11.93
N PHE A 9 -20.81 -10.24 -10.94
CA PHE A 9 -21.58 -9.73 -9.83
C PHE A 9 -21.70 -8.21 -9.94
N VAL A 10 -22.81 -7.69 -9.44
CA VAL A 10 -23.06 -6.25 -9.35
C VAL A 10 -23.34 -5.91 -7.89
N LEU A 11 -22.66 -4.90 -7.40
CA LEU A 11 -22.88 -4.29 -6.09
C LEU A 11 -23.44 -2.88 -6.32
N HIS A 12 -24.52 -2.55 -5.65
CA HIS A 12 -25.07 -1.21 -5.59
C HIS A 12 -25.10 -0.73 -4.15
N GLY A 13 -24.78 0.54 -3.93
CA GLY A 13 -24.85 1.19 -2.64
C GLY A 13 -25.19 2.66 -2.80
N ARG A 14 -25.56 3.29 -1.70
CA ARG A 14 -25.74 4.74 -1.61
C ARG A 14 -24.95 5.24 -0.41
N LEU A 15 -24.20 6.32 -0.61
CA LEU A 15 -23.48 7.00 0.45
C LEU A 15 -24.24 8.25 0.84
N GLN A 16 -24.58 8.35 2.12
CA GLN A 16 -25.12 9.56 2.70
C GLN A 16 -23.96 10.52 3.00
N GLY A 17 -23.80 11.57 2.20
CA GLY A 17 -22.90 12.68 2.51
C GLY A 17 -23.59 13.78 3.32
N GLU A 18 -22.84 14.81 3.72
CA GLU A 18 -23.37 15.97 4.46
C GLU A 18 -24.38 16.78 3.62
N GLU A 19 -24.09 16.97 2.32
CA GLU A 19 -24.92 17.79 1.42
C GLU A 19 -25.84 16.98 0.50
N ARG A 20 -25.42 15.78 0.09
CA ARG A 20 -26.19 14.95 -0.85
C ARG A 20 -25.89 13.46 -0.74
N GLU A 21 -26.85 12.66 -1.18
CA GLU A 21 -26.68 11.21 -1.36
C GLU A 21 -25.95 10.96 -2.69
N THR A 22 -24.94 10.07 -2.66
CA THR A 22 -24.18 9.64 -3.84
C THR A 22 -24.47 8.18 -4.14
N ALA A 23 -24.90 7.86 -5.36
CA ALA A 23 -25.17 6.48 -5.76
C ALA A 23 -23.90 5.83 -6.32
N ILE A 24 -23.61 4.60 -5.87
CA ILE A 24 -22.41 3.85 -6.27
C ILE A 24 -22.79 2.50 -6.86
N GLY A 25 -22.11 2.13 -7.95
CA GLY A 25 -22.16 0.81 -8.56
C GLY A 25 -20.77 0.24 -8.78
N LEU A 26 -20.59 -1.05 -8.49
CA LEU A 26 -19.41 -1.82 -8.85
C LEU A 26 -19.86 -3.10 -9.53
N THR A 27 -19.46 -3.27 -10.78
CA THR A 27 -19.62 -4.52 -11.52
C THR A 27 -18.26 -5.16 -11.68
N LYS A 28 -18.16 -6.46 -11.38
CA LYS A 28 -16.96 -7.24 -11.67
C LYS A 28 -17.32 -8.51 -12.41
N ASP A 29 -16.72 -8.69 -13.57
CA ASP A 29 -16.97 -9.84 -14.43
C ASP A 29 -16.05 -11.03 -14.12
N LYS A 30 -16.35 -12.16 -14.74
CA LYS A 30 -15.53 -13.39 -14.68
C LYS A 30 -14.11 -13.21 -15.23
N GLN A 31 -13.88 -12.23 -16.11
CA GLN A 31 -12.57 -11.95 -16.70
C GLN A 31 -11.68 -11.11 -15.76
N GLY A 32 -12.29 -10.54 -14.71
CA GLY A 32 -11.63 -9.76 -13.67
C GLY A 32 -11.73 -8.26 -13.87
N ASP A 33 -12.35 -7.81 -14.97
CA ASP A 33 -12.56 -6.40 -15.25
C ASP A 33 -13.60 -5.83 -14.29
N SER A 34 -13.33 -4.62 -13.82
CA SER A 34 -14.17 -3.90 -12.88
C SER A 34 -14.67 -2.62 -13.52
N LYS A 35 -15.99 -2.45 -13.57
CA LYS A 35 -16.65 -1.22 -13.99
C LYS A 35 -17.22 -0.53 -12.76
N VAL A 36 -16.88 0.75 -12.61
CA VAL A 36 -17.37 1.58 -11.51
C VAL A 36 -18.31 2.62 -12.07
N ARG A 37 -19.42 2.81 -11.35
CA ARG A 37 -20.41 3.84 -11.62
C ARG A 37 -20.58 4.72 -10.39
N ILE A 38 -20.56 6.03 -10.57
CA ILE A 38 -20.80 7.02 -9.50
C ILE A 38 -21.85 8.00 -10.03
N ASP A 39 -22.96 8.20 -9.32
CA ASP A 39 -24.08 9.06 -9.74
C ASP A 39 -24.58 8.81 -11.18
N GLY A 40 -24.52 7.56 -11.63
CA GLY A 40 -24.96 7.17 -12.97
C GLY A 40 -23.91 7.35 -14.08
N THR A 41 -22.76 7.97 -13.81
CA THR A 41 -21.66 8.09 -14.78
C THR A 41 -20.70 6.91 -14.69
N ASP A 42 -20.20 6.46 -15.85
CA ASP A 42 -19.24 5.36 -15.98
C ASP A 42 -17.81 5.90 -16.18
N GLY A 43 -16.82 5.01 -16.15
CA GLY A 43 -15.40 5.35 -16.44
C GLY A 43 -14.57 5.69 -15.20
N HIS A 44 -15.18 5.62 -14.02
CA HIS A 44 -14.50 5.81 -12.75
C HIS A 44 -13.57 4.64 -12.43
N LYS A 45 -12.52 4.93 -11.67
CA LYS A 45 -11.60 3.92 -11.14
C LYS A 45 -12.08 3.45 -9.77
N VAL A 46 -11.77 2.19 -9.43
CA VAL A 46 -11.99 1.65 -8.06
C VAL A 46 -11.31 2.51 -6.98
N ALA A 47 -10.19 3.17 -7.32
CA ALA A 47 -9.52 4.10 -6.41
C ALA A 47 -10.34 5.35 -6.08
N GLU A 48 -11.24 5.80 -6.96
CA GLU A 48 -12.16 6.91 -6.67
C GLU A 48 -13.21 6.48 -5.63
N LEU A 49 -13.73 5.25 -5.74
CA LEU A 49 -14.62 4.69 -4.70
C LEU A 49 -13.94 4.63 -3.33
N ALA A 50 -12.67 4.23 -3.30
CA ALA A 50 -11.92 4.14 -2.05
C ALA A 50 -11.72 5.50 -1.36
N HIS A 51 -11.67 6.61 -2.13
CA HIS A 51 -11.66 7.96 -1.56
C HIS A 51 -13.04 8.40 -1.06
N LEU A 52 -14.11 8.04 -1.78
CA LEU A 52 -15.47 8.39 -1.39
C LEU A 52 -15.98 7.64 -0.15
N MET A 53 -15.46 6.43 0.07
CA MET A 53 -15.88 5.56 1.16
C MET A 53 -14.64 4.96 1.87
N PRO A 54 -13.96 5.74 2.73
CA PRO A 54 -12.89 5.23 3.56
C PRO A 54 -13.48 4.24 4.58
N MET A 55 -13.30 2.95 4.33
CA MET A 55 -13.80 1.87 5.19
C MET A 55 -12.63 1.05 5.72
N GLN A 56 -12.56 0.88 7.04
CA GLN A 56 -11.61 -0.01 7.69
C GLN A 56 -12.32 -1.32 8.09
N LEU A 57 -11.83 -2.44 7.57
CA LEU A 57 -12.31 -3.76 7.95
C LEU A 57 -11.41 -4.32 9.06
N ILE A 58 -11.99 -4.59 10.22
CA ILE A 58 -11.30 -5.24 11.34
C ILE A 58 -11.67 -6.72 11.31
N THR A 59 -10.72 -7.59 10.99
CA THR A 59 -10.92 -9.04 10.97
C THR A 59 -9.93 -9.76 11.90
N PRO A 60 -10.25 -10.97 12.39
CA PRO A 60 -9.36 -11.75 13.23
C PRO A 60 -8.01 -12.07 12.57
N GLU A 61 -7.93 -12.06 11.24
CA GLU A 61 -6.71 -12.30 10.46
C GLU A 61 -5.70 -11.14 10.52
N GLY A 62 -5.98 -10.09 11.31
CA GLY A 62 -5.08 -8.93 11.53
C GLY A 62 -3.67 -9.31 11.99
N PHE A 63 -3.49 -10.49 12.61
CA PHE A 63 -2.18 -11.03 12.97
C PHE A 63 -1.25 -11.23 11.77
N THR A 64 -1.79 -11.35 10.55
CA THR A 64 -0.98 -11.48 9.32
C THR A 64 -0.10 -10.26 9.08
N LEU A 65 -0.48 -9.08 9.59
CA LEU A 65 0.37 -7.90 9.55
C LEU A 65 1.67 -8.09 10.36
N LEU A 66 1.55 -8.75 11.52
CA LEU A 66 2.65 -8.97 12.47
C LEU A 66 3.49 -10.19 12.10
N ASN A 67 2.85 -11.33 11.83
CA ASN A 67 3.50 -12.63 11.62
C ASN A 67 3.76 -12.92 10.14
N GLY A 68 3.13 -12.19 9.23
CA GLY A 68 3.29 -12.39 7.80
C GLY A 68 4.58 -11.80 7.25
N GLY A 69 4.86 -12.14 5.98
CA GLY A 69 6.02 -11.63 5.26
C GLY A 69 5.94 -10.12 4.94
N PRO A 70 7.03 -9.52 4.43
CA PRO A 70 7.15 -8.10 4.05
C PRO A 70 6.00 -7.53 3.20
N LYS A 71 5.33 -8.38 2.41
CA LYS A 71 4.22 -8.00 1.53
C LYS A 71 3.06 -7.36 2.31
N TYR A 72 2.70 -7.91 3.47
CA TYR A 72 1.54 -7.45 4.24
C TYR A 72 1.78 -6.08 4.88
N ARG A 73 2.94 -5.89 5.50
CA ARG A 73 3.35 -4.58 6.07
C ARG A 73 3.47 -3.48 5.00
N ARG A 74 4.00 -3.80 3.82
CA ARG A 74 4.01 -2.85 2.70
C ARG A 74 2.61 -2.50 2.22
N ALA A 75 1.70 -3.47 2.12
CA ALA A 75 0.32 -3.20 1.73
C ALA A 75 -0.40 -2.31 2.75
N PHE A 76 -0.17 -2.54 4.05
CA PHE A 76 -0.68 -1.70 5.12
C PHE A 76 -0.16 -0.26 5.05
N LEU A 77 1.16 -0.08 4.88
CA LEU A 77 1.76 1.25 4.71
C LEU A 77 1.26 1.95 3.45
N ASP A 78 1.15 1.23 2.33
CA ASP A 78 0.65 1.78 1.07
C ASP A 78 -0.80 2.23 1.17
N TRP A 79 -1.63 1.49 1.91
CA TRP A 79 -3.01 1.85 2.19
C TRP A 79 -3.09 3.11 3.05
N GLY A 80 -2.26 3.22 4.09
CA GLY A 80 -2.16 4.42 4.91
C GLY A 80 -1.73 5.65 4.12
N CYS A 81 -0.65 5.53 3.33
CA CYS A 81 -0.18 6.61 2.47
C CYS A 81 -1.21 7.01 1.41
N PHE A 82 -1.96 6.05 0.86
CA PHE A 82 -3.03 6.33 -0.10
C PHE A 82 -4.10 7.28 0.46
N HIS A 83 -4.47 7.13 1.73
CA HIS A 83 -5.45 8.02 2.37
C HIS A 83 -4.85 9.35 2.83
N ASN A 84 -3.57 9.36 3.22
CA ASN A 84 -2.91 10.56 3.73
C ASN A 84 -2.41 11.51 2.61
N GLU A 85 -2.08 10.96 1.45
CA GLU A 85 -1.38 11.67 0.39
C GLU A 85 -2.12 11.55 -0.94
N ALA A 86 -2.78 12.64 -1.38
CA ALA A 86 -3.59 12.66 -2.61
C ALA A 86 -2.80 12.21 -3.87
N GLY A 87 -1.48 12.48 -3.91
CA GLY A 87 -0.61 12.10 -5.04
C GLY A 87 -0.09 10.65 -5.00
N PHE A 88 -0.28 9.93 -3.89
CA PHE A 88 0.35 8.63 -3.68
C PHE A 88 -0.10 7.58 -4.68
N PHE A 89 -1.40 7.47 -4.93
CA PHE A 89 -1.94 6.46 -5.84
C PHE A 89 -1.36 6.60 -7.25
N THR A 90 -1.31 7.82 -7.77
CA THR A 90 -0.80 8.11 -9.11
C THR A 90 0.68 7.74 -9.21
N ALA A 91 1.49 8.17 -8.24
CA ALA A 91 2.91 7.83 -8.21
C ALA A 91 3.13 6.31 -8.07
N TRP A 92 2.38 5.65 -7.19
CA TRP A 92 2.47 4.21 -6.95
C TRP A 92 2.09 3.38 -8.17
N SER A 93 1.00 3.76 -8.86
CA SER A 93 0.56 3.13 -10.10
C SER A 93 1.60 3.28 -11.21
N ASN A 94 2.15 4.49 -11.37
CA ASN A 94 3.22 4.77 -12.33
C ASN A 94 4.49 3.97 -12.02
N LEU A 95 4.91 3.91 -10.75
CA LEU A 95 6.06 3.12 -10.31
C LEU A 95 5.86 1.63 -10.65
N LYS A 96 4.69 1.06 -10.32
CA LYS A 96 4.37 -0.34 -10.60
C LYS A 96 4.43 -0.65 -12.10
N ARG A 97 3.90 0.26 -12.94
CA ARG A 97 3.98 0.14 -14.41
C ARG A 97 5.42 0.18 -14.90
N LEU A 98 6.21 1.15 -14.45
CA LEU A 98 7.63 1.30 -14.85
C LEU A 98 8.47 0.11 -14.42
N VAL A 99 8.28 -0.41 -13.21
CA VAL A 99 8.96 -1.63 -12.73
C VAL A 99 8.62 -2.82 -13.63
N LYS A 100 7.35 -2.98 -14.03
CA LYS A 100 6.94 -4.06 -14.94
C LYS A 100 7.61 -3.93 -16.31
N GLN A 101 7.63 -2.73 -16.88
CA GLN A 101 8.27 -2.44 -18.17
C GLN A 101 9.79 -2.65 -18.10
N ARG A 102 10.45 -2.15 -17.06
CA ARG A 102 11.89 -2.35 -16.82
C ARG A 102 12.23 -3.82 -16.67
N ASN A 103 11.44 -4.58 -15.91
CA ASN A 103 11.65 -6.03 -15.73
C ASN A 103 11.44 -6.83 -17.02
N ALA A 104 10.55 -6.37 -17.90
CA ALA A 104 10.41 -6.95 -19.24
C ALA A 104 11.62 -6.61 -20.11
N ALA A 105 12.06 -5.35 -20.12
CA ALA A 105 13.23 -4.89 -20.86
C ALA A 105 14.52 -5.58 -20.39
N LEU A 106 14.65 -5.85 -19.08
CA LEU A 106 15.80 -6.55 -18.49
C LEU A 106 16.08 -7.90 -19.17
N ARG A 107 15.04 -8.58 -19.68
CA ARG A 107 15.18 -9.86 -20.39
C ARG A 107 15.70 -9.74 -21.82
N GLN A 108 15.73 -8.53 -22.37
CA GLN A 108 16.03 -8.25 -23.78
C GLN A 108 17.33 -7.47 -23.98
N VAL A 109 17.85 -6.85 -22.92
CA VAL A 109 19.06 -6.01 -22.98
C VAL A 109 20.33 -6.83 -22.76
N SER A 110 21.40 -6.49 -23.48
CA SER A 110 22.73 -7.08 -23.30
C SER A 110 23.65 -6.18 -22.46
N ARG A 111 23.31 -4.89 -22.33
CA ARG A 111 24.08 -3.91 -21.55
C ARG A 111 23.17 -3.09 -20.65
N TYR A 112 23.59 -2.88 -19.39
CA TYR A 112 22.85 -2.09 -18.41
C TYR A 112 22.49 -0.68 -18.89
N ALA A 113 23.38 -0.06 -19.68
CA ALA A 113 23.18 1.27 -20.26
C ALA A 113 21.84 1.43 -21.01
N GLN A 114 21.29 0.34 -21.54
CA GLN A 114 20.01 0.32 -22.24
C GLN A 114 18.82 0.50 -21.29
N LEU A 115 18.96 0.20 -19.99
CA LEU A 115 17.91 0.37 -18.99
C LEU A 115 17.84 1.79 -18.41
N ARG A 116 18.83 2.65 -18.71
CA ARG A 116 18.92 4.01 -18.15
C ARG A 116 17.65 4.86 -18.33
N PRO A 117 16.93 4.83 -19.47
CA PRO A 117 15.69 5.59 -19.60
C PRO A 117 14.63 5.22 -18.57
N TRP A 118 14.51 3.93 -18.21
CA TRP A 118 13.59 3.49 -17.16
C TRP A 118 14.06 3.91 -15.78
N ASP A 119 15.36 3.86 -15.50
CA ASP A 119 15.90 4.27 -14.20
C ASP A 119 15.65 5.77 -13.96
N LEU A 120 15.82 6.63 -14.97
CA LEU A 120 15.58 8.08 -14.87
C LEU A 120 14.15 8.41 -14.44
N GLU A 121 13.16 7.65 -14.92
CA GLU A 121 11.75 7.82 -14.55
C GLU A 121 11.39 7.12 -13.22
N LEU A 122 12.00 5.96 -12.96
CA LEU A 122 11.69 5.13 -11.79
C LEU A 122 12.21 5.74 -10.49
N ILE A 123 13.44 6.27 -10.50
CA ILE A 123 14.13 6.82 -9.33
C ILE A 123 13.29 7.90 -8.61
N PRO A 124 12.85 8.99 -9.27
CA PRO A 124 12.12 10.06 -8.58
C PRO A 124 10.81 9.54 -7.95
N LEU A 125 10.09 8.65 -8.64
CA LEU A 125 8.88 8.03 -8.11
C LEU A 125 9.16 7.15 -6.90
N ALA A 126 10.22 6.34 -6.94
CA ALA A 126 10.62 5.48 -5.83
C ALA A 126 11.07 6.29 -4.61
N GLU A 127 11.81 7.39 -4.82
CA GLU A 127 12.22 8.31 -3.76
C GLU A 127 11.02 8.99 -3.10
N GLN A 128 10.08 9.47 -3.92
CA GLN A 128 8.88 10.14 -3.43
C GLN A 128 7.97 9.20 -2.62
N ILE A 129 7.69 7.99 -3.13
CA ILE A 129 6.94 6.98 -2.38
C ILE A 129 7.67 6.57 -1.10
N SER A 130 9.00 6.48 -1.14
CA SER A 130 9.77 6.15 0.04
C SER A 130 9.78 7.27 1.10
N ARG A 131 9.62 8.52 0.69
CA ARG A 131 9.49 9.66 1.60
C ARG A 131 8.13 9.62 2.30
N TRP A 132 7.04 9.52 1.54
CA TRP A 132 5.69 9.39 2.10
C TRP A 132 5.54 8.21 3.05
N ARG A 133 6.09 7.04 2.69
CA ARG A 133 6.10 5.87 3.59
C ARG A 133 6.88 6.10 4.88
N ALA A 134 7.95 6.88 4.84
CA ALA A 134 8.74 7.18 6.03
C ALA A 134 8.01 8.18 6.94
N GLU A 135 7.40 9.21 6.37
CA GLU A 135 6.59 10.21 7.07
C GLU A 135 5.37 9.55 7.73
N TYR A 136 4.59 8.79 6.96
CA TYR A 136 3.44 8.05 7.49
C TYR A 136 3.85 7.03 8.56
N SER A 137 4.96 6.31 8.34
CA SER A 137 5.46 5.36 9.34
C SER A 137 5.95 6.05 10.62
N ALA A 138 6.40 7.30 10.57
CA ALA A 138 6.78 8.03 11.78
C ALA A 138 5.53 8.44 12.57
N ALA A 139 4.54 9.02 11.88
CA ALA A 139 3.29 9.46 12.48
C ALA A 139 2.54 8.30 13.16
N ILE A 140 2.35 7.17 12.47
CA ILE A 140 1.61 6.04 13.04
C ILE A 140 2.33 5.40 14.25
N VAL A 141 3.66 5.49 14.32
CA VAL A 141 4.43 4.91 15.41
C VAL A 141 4.22 5.69 16.70
N GLU A 142 4.05 7.01 16.60
CA GLU A 142 3.69 7.87 17.72
C GLU A 142 2.32 7.46 18.28
N ASP A 143 1.30 7.37 17.41
CA ASP A 143 -0.07 6.96 17.82
C ASP A 143 -0.12 5.52 18.39
N MET A 144 0.67 4.61 17.81
CA MET A 144 0.74 3.22 18.27
C MET A 144 1.43 3.11 19.62
N ALA A 145 2.43 3.94 19.92
CA ALA A 145 3.17 3.86 21.19
C ALA A 145 2.24 4.09 22.38
N ASP A 146 1.39 5.11 22.30
CA ASP A 146 0.41 5.45 23.34
C ASP A 146 -0.60 4.31 23.54
N THR A 147 -1.14 3.78 22.44
CA THR A 147 -2.07 2.65 22.47
C THR A 147 -1.41 1.41 23.10
N CYS A 148 -0.17 1.13 22.74
CA CYS A 148 0.55 -0.03 23.27
C CYS A 148 0.87 0.13 24.76
N GLN A 149 1.17 1.35 25.23
CA GLN A 149 1.38 1.58 26.65
C GLN A 149 0.10 1.33 27.46
N GLN A 150 -1.07 1.63 26.90
CA GLN A 150 -2.37 1.40 27.56
C GLN A 150 -2.72 -0.10 27.64
N PHE A 151 -2.49 -0.86 26.58
CA PHE A 151 -2.91 -2.27 26.49
C PHE A 151 -1.83 -3.29 26.84
N LEU A 152 -0.55 -2.92 26.71
CA LEU A 152 0.62 -3.79 26.84
C LEU A 152 1.76 -3.08 27.61
N PRO A 153 1.51 -2.54 28.83
CA PRO A 153 2.47 -1.71 29.56
C PRO A 153 3.79 -2.43 29.91
N GLU A 154 3.77 -3.75 30.02
CA GLU A 154 4.95 -4.56 30.30
C GLU A 154 5.86 -4.82 29.08
N PHE A 155 5.47 -4.33 27.90
CA PHE A 155 6.18 -4.56 26.65
C PHE A 155 6.62 -3.25 25.99
N THR A 156 7.90 -3.18 25.61
CA THR A 156 8.41 -2.09 24.79
C THR A 156 8.39 -2.48 23.32
N LEU A 157 7.63 -1.73 22.52
CA LEU A 157 7.58 -1.94 21.07
C LEU A 157 8.46 -0.92 20.36
N THR A 158 9.29 -1.41 19.44
CA THR A 158 10.11 -0.55 18.58
C THR A 158 9.71 -0.76 17.13
N PHE A 159 9.45 0.34 16.44
CA PHE A 159 9.11 0.34 15.04
C PHE A 159 10.24 0.99 14.25
N SER A 160 10.54 0.44 13.08
CA SER A 160 11.53 1.04 12.19
C SER A 160 11.14 0.86 10.74
N PHE A 161 11.25 1.94 9.98
CA PHE A 161 11.08 1.92 8.54
C PHE A 161 12.43 1.64 7.87
N GLN A 162 12.49 0.58 7.05
CA GLN A 162 13.66 0.19 6.29
C GLN A 162 13.35 0.28 4.80
N ARG A 163 14.17 1.05 4.07
CA ARG A 163 14.11 1.12 2.61
C ARG A 163 14.77 -0.12 2.01
N GLY A 164 14.36 -0.48 0.80
CA GLY A 164 14.92 -1.60 0.05
C GLY A 164 16.34 -1.38 -0.47
N TRP A 165 16.88 -0.17 -0.36
CA TRP A 165 18.20 0.21 -0.84
C TRP A 165 18.99 0.90 0.28
N GLY A 166 20.32 0.72 0.28
CA GLY A 166 21.20 1.21 1.33
C GLY A 166 21.24 2.75 1.40
N LYS A 167 21.41 3.32 2.60
CA LYS A 167 21.52 4.78 2.82
C LYS A 167 22.67 5.43 2.02
N ARG A 168 23.72 4.68 1.67
CA ARG A 168 24.87 5.16 0.88
C ARG A 168 24.66 5.04 -0.63
N ASP A 169 23.69 4.24 -1.06
CA ASP A 169 23.33 4.08 -2.46
C ASP A 169 22.08 4.89 -2.75
N ARG A 170 22.24 6.12 -3.25
CA ARG A 170 21.17 6.69 -4.10
C ARG A 170 20.88 5.64 -5.17
N LEU A 171 19.60 5.42 -5.49
CA LEU A 171 19.07 4.36 -6.39
C LEU A 171 19.82 4.22 -7.74
N ARG A 172 21.05 3.69 -7.74
CA ARG A 172 21.89 3.52 -8.95
C ARG A 172 22.10 2.06 -9.32
N GLY A 173 21.55 1.11 -8.57
CA GLY A 173 21.60 -0.31 -8.92
C GLY A 173 20.95 -1.18 -7.86
N GLY A 174 19.83 -1.81 -8.21
CA GLY A 174 19.19 -2.82 -7.35
C GLY A 174 17.80 -2.40 -6.90
N VAL A 175 16.79 -2.71 -7.73
CA VAL A 175 15.39 -2.68 -7.29
C VAL A 175 15.09 -4.02 -6.63
N GLY A 176 15.42 -4.13 -5.34
CA GLY A 176 15.06 -5.25 -4.48
C GLY A 176 14.50 -4.71 -3.17
N ALA A 177 13.19 -4.53 -3.08
CA ALA A 177 12.57 -4.01 -1.86
C ALA A 177 12.36 -5.13 -0.83
N GLU A 178 13.34 -5.30 0.07
CA GLU A 178 13.14 -5.99 1.34
C GLU A 178 12.67 -5.00 2.41
N PHE A 179 11.51 -5.27 3.01
CA PHE A 179 11.16 -4.70 4.31
C PHE A 179 11.71 -5.66 5.36
N ARG A 180 12.94 -5.44 5.80
CA ARG A 180 13.41 -6.06 7.04
C ARG A 180 12.74 -5.34 8.20
N ALA A 181 11.53 -5.79 8.55
CA ALA A 181 11.26 -5.86 9.97
C ALA A 181 12.26 -6.88 10.50
N ARG A 182 13.38 -6.42 11.08
CA ARG A 182 13.83 -7.18 12.24
C ARG A 182 12.64 -7.08 13.19
N GLN A 183 11.88 -8.17 13.33
CA GLN A 183 11.24 -8.42 14.60
C GLN A 183 12.38 -8.49 15.61
N ASN A 184 12.81 -7.35 16.11
CA ASN A 184 12.90 -7.24 17.54
C ASN A 184 11.60 -6.54 17.95
N VAL A 185 10.47 -7.23 17.77
CA VAL A 185 9.46 -7.20 18.83
C VAL A 185 10.12 -7.97 19.97
N ASN A 186 11.09 -7.33 20.62
CA ASN A 186 11.66 -7.83 21.84
C ASN A 186 10.59 -7.51 22.88
N LEU A 187 9.70 -8.47 23.11
CA LEU A 187 8.89 -8.53 24.31
C LEU A 187 9.87 -8.77 25.47
N HIS A 188 10.62 -7.74 25.84
CA HIS A 188 11.52 -7.80 26.98
C HIS A 188 10.71 -7.38 28.19
N ARG A 189 10.33 -8.37 29.02
CA ARG A 189 9.95 -8.07 30.39
C ARG A 189 11.16 -7.42 31.06
N PRO A 190 11.00 -6.27 31.75
CA PRO A 190 12.06 -5.80 32.63
C PRO A 190 12.38 -6.91 33.63
N ARG A 191 13.66 -7.25 33.79
CA ARG A 191 14.07 -8.13 34.89
C ARG A 191 13.79 -7.37 36.19
N PRO A 192 13.13 -8.01 37.19
CA PRO A 192 12.99 -7.38 38.50
C PRO A 192 14.39 -7.13 39.08
N ALA A 193 14.54 -5.97 39.73
CA ALA A 193 15.73 -5.59 40.48
C ALA A 193 15.94 -6.52 41.69
#